data_AF-A0A940P279-F1
#
_entry.id   AF-A0A940P279-F1
#
_cell.length_a   1.000
_cell.length_b   1.000
_cell.length_c   1.000
_cell.angle_alpha   90.00
_cell.angle_beta   90.00
_cell.angle_gamma   90.00
#
_symmetry.space_group_name_H-M   'P 1'
#
loop_
_entity.id
_entity.type
_entity.pdbx_description
1 polymer ?
#
loop_
_entity_poly.entity_id
_entity_poly.type
_entity_poly.pdbx_seq_one_letter_code
_entity_poly.pdbx_strand_id
1 'polypeptide(L)'
;MKLTEKIAYMKGLLDGMELDGSTKEGKAILQMADVMEEMGVYIDDLQSQIDELTELCDLLDHDLGEVETDLYCDDDDDDFDLDDDDDLDLDDDDEDYDDNFRIGKVLPADYDDFAYEDSDDYDNEI
;
A
#
# COMPACT_ATOMS: atom_id res chain seq x y z
N MET A 1 -0.45 7.02 -26.19
CA MET A 1 -0.97 8.36 -25.89
C MET A 1 -1.02 8.54 -24.39
N LYS A 2 -0.26 9.49 -23.86
CA LYS A 2 -0.31 9.92 -22.46
C LYS A 2 -1.68 10.55 -22.16
N LEU A 3 -2.08 10.56 -20.88
CA LEU A 3 -3.37 11.12 -20.46
C LEU A 3 -3.49 12.60 -20.86
N THR A 4 -2.42 13.36 -20.66
CA THR A 4 -2.28 14.76 -21.06
C THR A 4 -2.52 14.98 -22.56
N GLU A 5 -2.02 14.09 -23.43
CA GLU A 5 -2.25 14.17 -24.88
C GLU A 5 -3.73 13.95 -25.24
N LYS A 6 -4.42 13.05 -24.53
CA LYS A 6 -5.86 12.81 -24.73
C LYS A 6 -6.69 14.01 -24.27
N ILE A 7 -6.32 14.64 -23.16
CA ILE A 7 -6.99 15.85 -22.66
C ILE A 7 -6.77 17.02 -23.62
N ALA A 8 -5.54 17.20 -24.13
CA ALA A 8 -5.23 18.23 -25.12
C ALA A 8 -6.03 18.05 -26.43
N TYR A 9 -6.17 16.81 -26.90
CA TYR A 9 -7.02 16.49 -28.04
C TYR A 9 -8.50 16.82 -27.79
N MET A 10 -9.00 16.51 -26.59
CA MET A 10 -10.38 16.85 -26.19
C MET A 10 -10.59 18.38 -26.11
N LYS A 11 -9.63 19.14 -25.56
CA LYS A 11 -9.67 20.61 -25.57
C LYS A 11 -9.73 21.16 -26.99
N GLY A 12 -8.90 20.65 -27.89
CA GLY A 12 -8.94 21.04 -29.31
C GLY A 12 -10.29 20.74 -29.99
N LEU A 13 -10.94 19.65 -29.63
CA LEU A 13 -12.31 19.35 -30.08
C LEU A 13 -13.33 20.34 -29.50
N LEU A 14 -13.24 20.65 -28.21
CA LEU A 14 -14.15 21.60 -27.53
C LEU A 14 -14.01 23.01 -28.09
N ASP A 15 -12.79 23.47 -28.35
CA ASP A 15 -12.51 24.77 -28.99
C ASP A 15 -13.11 24.85 -30.40
N GLY A 16 -13.10 23.72 -31.13
CA GLY A 16 -13.69 23.61 -32.46
C GLY A 16 -15.21 23.53 -32.51
N MET A 17 -15.89 23.32 -31.36
CA MET A 17 -17.35 23.24 -31.28
C MET A 17 -18.04 24.60 -31.13
N GLU A 18 -17.29 25.71 -31.09
CA GLU A 18 -17.82 27.07 -30.90
C GLU A 18 -18.79 27.17 -29.70
N LEU A 19 -18.44 26.53 -28.58
CA LEU A 19 -19.26 26.51 -27.37
C LEU A 19 -19.55 27.93 -26.87
N ASP A 20 -20.83 28.26 -26.73
CA ASP A 20 -21.24 29.54 -26.16
C ASP A 20 -21.07 29.52 -24.64
N GLY A 21 -19.96 30.10 -24.18
CA GLY A 21 -19.64 30.29 -22.75
C GLY A 21 -20.59 31.24 -21.99
N SER A 22 -21.62 31.81 -22.65
CA SER A 22 -22.68 32.54 -21.98
C SER A 22 -23.80 31.64 -21.45
N THR A 23 -23.95 30.44 -22.02
CA THR A 23 -24.92 29.42 -21.60
C THR A 23 -24.46 28.69 -20.33
N LYS A 24 -25.40 28.13 -19.57
CA LYS A 24 -25.06 27.37 -18.35
C LYS A 24 -24.31 26.08 -18.70
N GLU A 25 -24.72 25.46 -19.80
CA GLU A 25 -24.16 24.25 -20.36
C GLU A 25 -22.74 24.48 -20.88
N GLY A 26 -22.51 25.56 -21.62
CA GLY A 26 -21.18 25.92 -22.12
C GLY A 26 -20.19 26.21 -20.99
N LYS A 27 -20.62 26.94 -19.94
CA LYS A 27 -19.80 27.17 -18.74
C LYS A 27 -19.43 25.87 -18.01
N ALA A 28 -20.40 24.96 -17.87
CA ALA A 28 -20.15 23.68 -17.21
C ALA A 28 -19.13 22.84 -17.99
N ILE A 29 -19.27 22.74 -19.32
CA ILE A 29 -18.35 21.97 -20.17
C ILE A 29 -16.94 22.57 -20.14
N LEU A 30 -16.80 23.90 -20.21
CA LEU A 30 -15.51 24.57 -20.10
C LEU A 30 -14.84 24.30 -18.74
N GLN A 31 -15.59 24.41 -17.64
CA GLN A 31 -15.06 24.06 -16.32
C GLN A 31 -14.64 22.58 -16.24
N MET A 32 -15.42 21.66 -16.82
CA MET A 32 -15.05 20.24 -16.84
C MET A 32 -13.74 20.01 -17.62
N ALA A 33 -13.53 20.74 -18.72
CA ALA A 33 -12.31 20.66 -19.50
C ALA A 33 -11.08 21.17 -18.73
N ASP A 34 -11.23 22.25 -17.98
CA ASP A 34 -10.15 22.79 -17.14
C ASP A 34 -9.81 21.85 -15.98
N VAL A 35 -10.83 21.31 -15.28
CA VAL A 35 -10.61 20.30 -14.22
C VAL A 35 -9.93 19.05 -14.78
N MET A 36 -10.30 18.61 -15.99
CA MET A 36 -9.64 17.48 -16.64
C MET A 36 -8.16 17.77 -16.94
N GLU A 37 -7.80 18.99 -17.32
CA GLU A 37 -6.40 19.38 -17.53
C GLU A 37 -5.61 19.35 -16.22
N GLU A 38 -6.16 19.91 -15.15
CA GLU A 38 -5.54 19.86 -13.82
C GLU A 38 -5.35 18.42 -13.34
N MET A 39 -6.35 17.55 -13.54
CA MET A 39 -6.24 16.11 -13.25
C MET A 39 -5.15 15.44 -14.08
N GLY A 40 -4.99 15.83 -15.34
CA GLY A 40 -3.94 15.32 -16.22
C GLY A 40 -2.54 15.62 -15.69
N VAL A 41 -2.31 16.85 -15.22
CA VAL A 41 -1.02 17.26 -14.62
C VAL A 41 -0.78 16.53 -13.30
N TYR A 42 -1.79 16.49 -12.43
CA TYR A 42 -1.67 15.82 -11.14
C TYR A 42 -1.37 14.31 -11.27
N ILE A 43 -1.97 13.63 -12.25
CA ILE A 43 -1.71 12.22 -12.51
C ILE A 43 -0.28 12.00 -13.04
N ASP A 44 0.26 12.89 -13.88
CA ASP A 44 1.65 12.81 -14.36
C ASP A 44 2.65 12.98 -13.20
N ASP A 45 2.34 13.89 -12.27
CA ASP A 45 3.14 14.10 -11.05
C ASP A 45 3.07 12.89 -10.11
N LEU A 46 1.88 12.29 -9.94
CA LEU A 46 1.72 11.05 -9.18
C LEU A 46 2.48 9.87 -9.82
N GLN A 47 2.48 9.76 -11.14
CA GLN A 47 3.25 8.71 -11.84
C GLN A 47 4.74 8.86 -11.54
N SER A 48 5.26 10.09 -11.57
CA SER A 48 6.66 10.37 -11.22
C SER A 48 6.98 9.97 -9.78
N GLN A 49 6.12 10.30 -8.82
CA GLN A 49 6.29 9.91 -7.42
C GLN A 49 6.23 8.40 -7.20
N ILE A 50 5.37 7.69 -7.95
CA ILE A 50 5.29 6.22 -7.90
C ILE A 50 6.55 5.59 -8.46
N ASP A 51 7.11 6.13 -9.54
CA ASP A 51 8.37 5.66 -10.12
C ASP A 51 9.50 5.82 -9.08
N GLU A 52 9.62 6.99 -8.44
CA GLU A 52 10.60 7.24 -7.36
C GLU A 52 10.42 6.29 -6.16
N LEU A 53 9.18 6.03 -5.74
CA LEU A 53 8.89 5.10 -4.65
C LEU A 53 9.26 3.66 -5.02
N THR A 54 9.05 3.27 -6.28
CA THR A 54 9.41 1.94 -6.78
C THR A 54 10.93 1.75 -6.73
N GLU A 55 11.70 2.75 -7.18
CA GLU A 55 13.17 2.74 -7.06
C GLU A 55 13.64 2.66 -5.60
N LEU A 56 12.95 3.35 -4.69
CA LEU A 56 13.24 3.26 -3.25
C LEU A 56 12.95 1.86 -2.69
N CYS A 57 11.85 1.23 -3.10
CA CYS A 57 11.53 -0.14 -2.70
C CYS A 57 12.59 -1.13 -3.18
N ASP A 58 13.05 -1.00 -4.42
CA ASP A 58 14.12 -1.86 -4.97
C ASP A 58 15.44 -1.68 -4.19
N LEU A 59 15.74 -0.45 -3.76
CA LEU A 59 16.91 -0.18 -2.92
C LEU A 59 16.77 -0.82 -1.53
N LEU A 60 15.60 -0.70 -0.90
CA LEU A 60 15.35 -1.31 0.41
C LEU A 60 15.40 -2.84 0.36
N ASP A 61 14.90 -3.45 -0.71
CA ASP A 61 14.98 -4.90 -0.94
C ASP A 61 16.44 -5.36 -1.04
N HIS A 62 17.27 -4.63 -1.78
CA HIS A 62 18.70 -4.89 -1.88
C HIS A 62 19.41 -4.77 -0.52
N ASP A 63 19.21 -3.66 0.19
CA ASP A 63 19.83 -3.43 1.50
C ASP A 63 19.41 -4.50 2.52
N LEU A 64 18.14 -4.94 2.49
CA LEU A 64 17.65 -6.00 3.35
C LEU A 64 18.26 -7.37 2.98
N GLY A 65 18.45 -7.66 1.69
CA GLY A 65 19.11 -8.87 1.23
C GLY A 65 20.58 -8.96 1.64
N GLU A 66 21.29 -7.82 1.69
CA GLU A 66 22.64 -7.76 2.25
C GLU A 66 22.64 -8.10 3.75
N VAL A 67 21.69 -7.55 4.51
CA VAL A 67 21.54 -7.87 5.94
C VAL A 67 21.16 -9.33 6.16
N GLU A 68 20.27 -9.89 5.34
CA GLU A 68 19.91 -11.31 5.39
C GLU A 68 21.14 -12.19 5.18
N THR A 69 21.97 -11.82 4.20
CA THR A 69 23.21 -12.56 3.92
C THR A 69 24.18 -12.48 5.11
N ASP A 70 24.40 -11.30 5.69
CA ASP A 70 25.30 -11.12 6.83
C ASP A 70 24.84 -11.86 8.11
N LEU A 71 23.53 -12.07 8.30
CA LEU A 71 22.98 -12.72 9.49
C LEU A 71 22.68 -14.22 9.32
N TYR A 72 22.27 -14.66 8.13
CA TYR A 72 21.76 -16.02 7.91
C TYR A 72 22.62 -16.87 6.98
N CYS A 73 23.60 -16.31 6.26
CA CYS A 73 24.47 -17.10 5.36
C CYS A 73 25.77 -17.61 6.02
N ASP A 74 25.99 -17.36 7.31
CA ASP A 74 27.13 -17.90 8.08
C ASP A 74 26.81 -19.23 8.82
N ASP A 75 25.57 -19.75 8.74
CA ASP A 75 25.13 -20.99 9.42
C ASP A 75 24.91 -22.19 8.46
N ASP A 76 25.46 -22.14 7.24
CA ASP A 76 25.43 -23.22 6.26
C ASP A 76 26.61 -24.21 6.41
N ASP A 77 27.19 -24.33 7.61
CA ASP A 77 28.37 -25.19 7.83
C ASP A 77 28.46 -25.84 9.23
N ASP A 78 27.37 -26.13 9.93
CA ASP A 78 27.40 -27.05 11.08
C ASP A 78 26.17 -27.97 11.13
N ASP A 79 26.28 -29.09 10.41
CA ASP A 79 25.96 -30.46 10.89
C ASP A 79 25.05 -30.54 12.14
N PHE A 80 23.77 -30.18 12.03
CA PHE A 80 22.76 -30.68 12.97
C PHE A 80 22.49 -32.14 12.62
N ASP A 81 23.45 -33.00 12.96
CA ASP A 81 23.23 -34.42 13.22
C ASP A 81 22.17 -34.48 14.33
N LEU A 82 20.91 -34.61 13.91
CA LEU A 82 19.80 -35.00 14.77
C LEU A 82 20.06 -36.45 15.17
N ASP A 83 20.97 -36.66 16.13
CA ASP A 83 21.12 -37.94 16.82
C ASP A 83 19.81 -38.18 17.57
N ASP A 84 19.09 -39.17 17.07
CA ASP A 84 17.79 -39.68 17.50
C ASP A 84 17.91 -40.41 18.85
N ASP A 85 18.32 -39.71 19.92
CA ASP A 85 18.40 -40.30 21.25
C ASP A 85 18.44 -39.24 22.37
N ASP A 86 17.31 -38.57 22.63
CA ASP A 86 17.02 -38.08 23.97
C ASP A 86 15.53 -38.28 24.27
N ASP A 87 15.25 -39.36 25.00
CA ASP A 87 14.03 -39.62 25.76
C ASP A 87 13.65 -38.35 26.55
N LEU A 88 12.85 -37.48 25.96
CA LEU A 88 12.17 -36.40 26.67
C LEU A 88 11.01 -37.03 27.45
N ASP A 89 11.32 -37.46 28.67
CA ASP A 89 10.35 -37.72 29.73
C ASP A 89 9.50 -36.45 29.89
N LEU A 90 8.29 -36.49 29.33
CA LEU A 90 7.26 -35.48 29.51
C LEU A 90 6.73 -35.60 30.95
N ASP A 91 7.49 -35.10 31.92
CA ASP A 91 6.96 -34.79 33.24
C ASP A 91 6.67 -33.28 33.28
N ASP A 92 5.39 -33.00 33.08
CA ASP A 92 4.60 -31.85 33.50
C ASP A 92 5.29 -30.98 34.57
N ASP A 93 5.69 -29.75 34.21
CA ASP A 93 5.45 -28.57 35.05
C ASP A 93 5.70 -27.28 34.26
N ASP A 94 4.59 -26.55 34.07
CA ASP A 94 4.43 -25.12 33.81
C ASP A 94 5.69 -24.27 33.60
N GLU A 95 5.82 -23.64 32.43
CA GLU A 95 6.19 -22.23 32.34
C GLU A 95 5.74 -21.61 31.00
N ASP A 96 4.82 -20.64 31.11
CA ASP A 96 4.34 -19.74 30.06
C ASP A 96 5.51 -19.15 29.25
N TYR A 97 5.75 -19.68 28.05
CA TYR A 97 6.39 -18.93 26.96
C TYR A 97 5.48 -18.97 25.74
N ASP A 98 4.88 -17.82 25.48
CA ASP A 98 4.18 -17.44 24.25
C ASP A 98 5.13 -17.59 23.04
N ASP A 99 5.24 -18.81 22.52
CA ASP A 99 6.08 -19.19 21.37
C ASP A 99 5.46 -18.75 20.02
N ASN A 100 4.83 -17.58 20.00
CA ASN A 100 4.06 -17.11 18.86
C ASN A 100 4.65 -15.88 18.14
N PHE A 101 5.96 -15.64 18.27
CA PHE A 101 6.67 -14.79 17.32
C PHE A 101 7.51 -15.59 16.33
N ARG A 102 6.84 -16.48 15.58
CA ARG A 102 7.37 -17.02 14.31
C ARG A 102 7.10 -16.01 13.21
N ILE A 103 8.06 -15.12 12.94
CA ILE A 103 8.09 -14.30 11.73
C ILE A 103 8.14 -15.24 10.52
N GLY A 104 7.02 -15.36 9.81
CA GLY A 104 6.89 -16.25 8.64
C GLY A 104 5.54 -16.93 8.47
N LYS A 105 4.64 -16.89 9.46
CA LYS A 105 3.23 -17.26 9.21
C LYS A 105 2.45 -16.04 8.76
N VAL A 106 2.00 -16.07 7.50
CA VAL A 106 0.94 -15.22 6.96
C VAL A 106 -0.18 -15.13 7.99
N LEU A 107 -0.49 -13.93 8.46
CA LEU A 107 -1.61 -13.69 9.36
C LEU A 107 -2.89 -14.25 8.71
N PRO A 108 -3.68 -15.08 9.41
CA PRO A 108 -5.00 -15.45 8.90
C PRO A 108 -5.84 -14.17 8.76
N ALA A 109 -6.47 -14.02 7.60
CA ALA A 109 -7.22 -12.84 7.19
C ALA A 109 -8.59 -12.71 7.89
N ASP A 110 -8.63 -12.90 9.20
CA ASP A 110 -9.84 -12.71 10.00
C ASP A 110 -9.75 -11.34 10.68
N TYR A 111 -10.19 -10.33 9.91
CA TYR A 111 -10.63 -9.03 10.39
C TYR A 111 -11.72 -9.24 11.46
N ASP A 112 -11.40 -9.06 12.76
CA ASP A 112 -12.40 -8.72 13.79
C ASP A 112 -11.76 -8.36 15.15
N ASP A 113 -10.80 -7.42 15.19
CA ASP A 113 -10.36 -6.83 16.47
C ASP A 113 -10.16 -5.31 16.42
N PHE A 114 -11.10 -4.62 15.77
CA PHE A 114 -11.34 -3.20 16.04
C PHE A 114 -12.67 -3.09 16.79
N ALA A 115 -12.61 -3.29 18.11
CA ALA A 115 -13.68 -2.87 18.99
C ALA A 115 -13.84 -1.35 18.84
N TYR A 116 -14.86 -0.92 18.11
CA TYR A 116 -15.37 0.44 18.24
C TYR A 116 -15.93 0.55 19.66
N GLU A 117 -15.25 1.29 20.54
CA GLU A 117 -15.90 1.79 21.74
C GLU A 117 -17.06 2.69 21.28
N ASP A 118 -18.29 2.24 21.56
CA ASP A 118 -19.51 3.03 21.39
C ASP A 118 -19.31 4.37 22.12
N SER A 119 -19.13 5.44 21.36
CA SER A 119 -19.25 6.80 21.87
C SER A 119 -20.74 7.14 21.96
N ASP A 120 -21.44 6.50 22.89
CA ASP A 120 -22.75 6.96 23.37
C ASP A 120 -22.52 8.19 24.25
N ASP A 121 -22.68 9.39 23.66
CA ASP A 121 -23.17 10.58 24.37
C ASP A 121 -23.54 11.67 23.35
N TYR A 122 -24.73 11.53 22.77
CA TYR A 122 -25.51 12.68 22.34
C TYR A 122 -26.73 12.80 23.25
N ASP A 123 -26.53 13.53 24.35
CA ASP A 123 -27.58 14.17 25.13
C ASP A 123 -28.43 15.04 24.19
N ASN A 124 -29.60 14.52 23.81
CA ASN A 124 -30.66 15.29 23.17
C ASN A 124 -31.59 15.81 24.29
N GLU A 125 -31.16 16.87 24.98
CA GLU A 125 -32.04 17.70 25.79
C GLU A 125 -32.39 19.00 25.04
N ILE A 126 -33.65 19.03 24.59
CA ILE A 126 -34.61 20.15 24.46
C ILE A 126 -34.31 21.24 23.40
#